data_AF-A0A1B8QAE4-F1
#
_entry.id   AF-A0A1B8QAE4-F1
#
_cell.length_a   1.000
_cell.length_b   1.000
_cell.length_c   1.000
_cell.angle_alpha   90.00
_cell.angle_beta   90.00
_cell.angle_gamma   90.00
#
_symmetry.space_group_name_H-M   'P 1'
#
loop_
_entity.id
_entity.type
_entity.pdbx_description
1 polymer ?
#
loop_
_entity_poly.entity_id
_entity_poly.type
_entity_poly.pdbx_seq_one_letter_code
_entity_poly.pdbx_strand_id
1 'polypeptide(L)'
;MTTSHNADNIKQVTIVINGRNRVVNCASDEVETLEHAEKALNSMIQDIRRQTPQIDNEELYMLCALNLSSQAEQLKQVLEREQAASRTLQHMLEVLHKVQPQPAADIQTGAPIESQ
;
A
#
# COMPACT_ATOMS: atom_id res chain seq x y z
N MET A 1 1.44 17.10 -12.00
CA MET A 1 0.77 17.75 -10.86
C MET A 1 1.79 17.81 -9.73
N THR A 2 2.45 18.96 -9.58
CA THR A 2 3.43 19.20 -8.51
C THR A 2 2.65 19.53 -7.24
N THR A 3 2.63 18.62 -6.27
CA THR A 3 2.13 18.92 -4.93
C THR A 3 3.11 19.91 -4.29
N SER A 4 2.74 21.19 -4.36
CA SER A 4 3.35 22.26 -3.59
C SER A 4 3.13 21.92 -2.12
N HIS A 5 4.12 21.28 -1.49
CA HIS A 5 4.10 20.99 -0.06
C HIS A 5 4.13 22.35 0.66
N ASN A 6 3.02 22.67 1.33
CA ASN A 6 2.82 23.93 2.00
C ASN A 6 3.77 23.99 3.21
N ALA A 7 4.89 24.69 3.07
CA ALA A 7 5.93 24.81 4.10
C ALA A 7 5.49 25.63 5.34
N ASP A 8 4.22 26.02 5.42
CA ASP A 8 3.78 27.12 6.30
C ASP A 8 3.36 26.70 7.71
N ASN A 9 3.53 25.43 8.14
CA ASN A 9 3.30 25.11 9.56
C ASN A 9 4.08 23.89 10.09
N ILE A 10 5.41 23.99 10.06
CA ILE A 10 6.30 23.07 10.77
C ILE A 10 6.16 23.30 12.28
N LYS A 11 5.77 22.26 13.03
CA LYS A 11 5.68 22.27 14.49
C LYS A 11 6.78 21.40 15.09
N GLN A 12 7.26 21.81 16.26
CA GLN A 12 8.10 20.95 17.09
C GLN A 12 7.22 20.00 17.89
N VAL A 13 7.35 18.72 17.62
CA VAL A 13 6.63 17.65 18.31
C VAL A 13 7.64 16.87 19.15
N THR A 14 7.31 16.62 20.41
CA THR A 14 8.12 15.74 21.26
C THR A 14 7.61 14.32 21.13
N ILE A 15 8.47 13.40 20.73
CA ILE A 15 8.20 11.97 20.67
C ILE A 15 9.07 11.22 21.69
N VAL A 16 8.62 10.06 22.15
CA VAL A 16 9.35 9.24 23.13
C VAL A 16 9.79 7.95 22.46
N ILE A 17 11.09 7.79 22.20
CA ILE A 17 11.63 6.55 21.62
C ILE A 17 12.50 5.84 22.64
N ASN A 18 12.18 4.58 22.95
CA ASN A 18 12.93 3.75 23.91
C ASN A 18 13.13 4.46 25.26
N GLY A 19 12.07 5.14 25.73
CA GLY A 19 12.08 5.92 26.98
C GLY A 19 12.84 7.24 26.95
N ARG A 20 13.29 7.71 25.77
CA ARG A 20 14.01 8.98 25.59
C ARG A 20 13.17 9.96 24.80
N ASN A 21 13.02 11.17 25.35
CA ASN A 21 12.34 12.26 24.67
C ASN A 21 13.22 12.83 23.54
N ARG A 22 12.63 13.01 22.37
CA ARG A 22 13.25 13.63 21.19
C ARG A 22 12.31 14.67 20.61
N VAL A 23 12.85 15.82 20.24
CA VAL A 23 12.07 16.87 19.57
C VAL A 23 12.31 16.74 18.06
N VAL A 24 11.24 16.60 17.31
CA VAL A 24 11.26 16.45 15.85
C VAL A 24 10.44 17.58 15.24
N ASN A 25 10.96 18.17 14.17
CA ASN A 25 10.22 19.13 13.35
C ASN A 25 9.32 18.34 12.41
N CYS A 26 8.02 18.52 12.51
CA CYS A 26 7.01 17.78 11.75
C CYS A 26 6.00 18.77 11.15
N ALA A 27 5.55 18.50 9.93
CA ALA A 27 4.46 19.26 9.34
C ALA A 27 3.17 19.03 10.13
N SER A 28 2.33 20.05 10.27
CA SER A 28 1.14 19.99 11.14
C SER A 28 0.12 18.91 10.74
N ASP A 29 0.09 18.52 9.47
CA ASP A 29 -0.73 17.47 8.89
C ASP A 29 -0.14 16.06 9.07
N GLU A 30 1.15 15.96 9.39
CA GLU A 30 1.85 14.69 9.56
C GLU A 30 2.01 14.27 11.03
N VAL A 31 1.55 15.09 11.99
CA VAL A 31 1.72 14.82 13.43
C VAL A 31 1.10 13.48 13.84
N GLU A 32 -0.10 13.16 13.36
CA GLU A 32 -0.74 11.86 13.65
C GLU A 32 0.07 10.69 13.05
N THR A 33 0.61 10.87 11.84
CA THR A 33 1.48 9.88 11.19
C THR A 33 2.77 9.67 11.99
N LEU A 34 3.34 10.75 12.53
CA LEU A 34 4.52 10.71 13.39
C LEU A 34 4.24 9.97 14.70
N GLU A 35 3.10 10.23 15.36
CA GLU A 35 2.69 9.52 16.58
C GLU A 35 2.45 8.02 16.32
N HIS A 36 1.90 7.66 15.17
CA HIS A 36 1.75 6.27 14.75
C HIS A 36 3.10 5.60 14.53
N ALA A 37 4.03 6.28 13.85
CA ALA A 37 5.39 5.80 13.65
C ALA A 37 6.14 5.63 14.98
N GLU A 38 5.97 6.56 15.93
CA GLU A 38 6.51 6.46 17.29
C GLU A 38 6.05 5.18 18.00
N LYS A 39 4.74 4.90 17.99
CA LYS A 39 4.16 3.69 18.61
C LYS A 39 4.70 2.42 17.93
N ALA A 40 4.73 2.39 16.61
CA ALA A 40 5.23 1.26 15.85
C ALA A 40 6.71 0.97 16.14
N LEU A 41 7.55 2.03 16.16
CA LEU A 41 8.97 1.91 16.44
C LEU A 41 9.22 1.41 17.87
N ASN A 42 8.48 1.93 18.85
CA ASN A 42 8.59 1.46 20.24
C ASN A 42 8.15 0.00 20.41
N SER A 43 7.09 -0.43 19.72
CA SER A 43 6.67 -1.84 19.74
C SER A 43 7.77 -2.74 19.18
N MET A 44 8.35 -2.37 18.04
CA MET A 44 9.45 -3.11 17.42
C MET A 44 10.67 -3.21 18.34
N ILE A 45 11.02 -2.10 19.00
CA ILE A 45 12.11 -2.07 19.98
C ILE A 45 11.83 -3.03 21.14
N GLN A 46 10.60 -3.05 21.66
CA GLN A 46 10.23 -3.97 22.74
C GLN A 46 10.31 -5.43 22.29
N ASP A 47 9.86 -5.73 21.07
CA ASP A 47 9.89 -7.09 20.52
C ASP A 47 11.31 -7.59 20.31
N ILE A 48 12.20 -6.75 19.77
CA ILE A 48 13.62 -7.09 19.62
C ILE A 48 14.28 -7.29 20.99
N ARG A 49 13.98 -6.42 21.98
CA ARG A 49 14.51 -6.57 23.35
C ARG A 49 14.02 -7.85 24.04
N ARG A 50 12.80 -8.31 23.75
CA ARG A 50 12.29 -9.60 24.27
C ARG A 50 13.05 -10.78 23.69
N GLN A 51 13.42 -10.71 22.41
CA GLN A 51 14.18 -11.76 21.73
C GLN A 51 15.67 -11.70 22.08
N THR A 52 16.19 -10.50 22.35
CA THR A 52 17.62 -10.27 22.62
C THR A 52 17.80 -9.28 23.78
N PRO A 53 17.73 -9.74 25.04
CA PRO A 53 17.70 -8.86 26.21
C PRO A 53 18.99 -8.07 26.47
N GLN A 54 20.13 -8.59 26.02
CA GLN A 54 21.48 -8.05 26.26
C GLN A 54 22.00 -7.16 25.11
N ILE A 55 21.13 -6.76 24.19
CA ILE A 55 21.54 -5.98 23.03
C ILE A 55 21.84 -4.52 23.40
N ASP A 56 22.88 -3.96 22.79
CA ASP A 56 23.19 -2.54 22.80
C ASP A 56 22.05 -1.72 22.14
N ASN A 57 21.85 -0.48 22.58
CA ASN A 57 20.98 0.47 21.91
C ASN A 57 21.39 0.75 20.45
N GLU A 58 22.68 0.83 20.12
CA GLU A 58 23.12 1.09 18.75
C GLU A 58 22.76 -0.09 17.83
N GLU A 59 23.12 -1.30 18.23
CA GLU A 59 22.74 -2.55 17.55
C GLU A 59 21.22 -2.73 17.45
N LEU A 60 20.48 -2.35 18.50
CA LEU A 60 19.02 -2.37 18.53
C LEU A 60 18.42 -1.47 17.46
N TYR A 61 18.89 -0.22 17.34
CA TYR A 61 18.40 0.69 16.31
C TYR A 61 18.80 0.22 14.90
N MET A 62 19.98 -0.39 14.76
CA MET A 62 20.41 -1.00 13.51
C MET A 62 19.48 -2.15 13.10
N LEU A 63 19.14 -3.05 14.03
CA LEU A 63 18.17 -4.11 13.78
C LEU A 63 16.77 -3.56 13.45
N CYS A 64 16.33 -2.50 14.13
CA CYS A 64 15.05 -1.85 13.79
C CYS A 64 15.07 -1.33 12.35
N ALA A 65 16.16 -0.67 11.93
CA ALA A 65 16.30 -0.16 10.57
C ALA A 65 16.32 -1.30 9.52
N LEU A 66 17.06 -2.38 9.80
CA LEU A 66 17.10 -3.57 8.93
C LEU A 66 15.75 -4.28 8.85
N ASN A 67 15.00 -4.30 9.95
CA ASN A 67 13.67 -4.92 9.97
C ASN A 67 12.66 -4.06 9.19
N LEU A 68 12.70 -2.73 9.36
CA LEU A 68 11.88 -1.80 8.58
C LEU A 68 12.18 -1.88 7.09
N SER A 69 13.45 -1.97 6.68
CA SER A 69 13.80 -2.11 5.26
C SER A 69 13.30 -3.42 4.66
N SER A 70 13.45 -4.53 5.40
CA SER A 70 12.91 -5.84 5.00
C SER A 70 11.39 -5.81 4.85
N GLN A 71 10.67 -5.19 5.79
CA GLN A 71 9.21 -5.04 5.71
C GLN A 71 8.79 -4.18 4.51
N ALA A 72 9.50 -3.09 4.24
CA ALA A 72 9.22 -2.25 3.07
C ALA A 72 9.42 -3.01 1.75
N GLU A 73 10.46 -3.84 1.65
CA GLU A 73 10.71 -4.67 0.48
C GLU A 73 9.62 -5.75 0.30
N GLN A 74 9.20 -6.40 1.39
CA GLN A 74 8.09 -7.35 1.36
C GLN A 74 6.78 -6.71 0.90
N LEU A 75 6.46 -5.52 1.43
CA LEU A 75 5.28 -4.75 1.03
C LEU A 75 5.32 -4.38 -0.46
N LYS A 76 6.49 -3.99 -0.97
CA LYS A 76 6.68 -3.72 -2.40
C LYS A 76 6.41 -4.96 -3.25
N GLN A 77 6.93 -6.12 -2.85
CA GLN A 77 6.69 -7.38 -3.57
C GLN A 77 5.20 -7.78 -3.56
N VAL A 78 4.50 -7.58 -2.44
CA VAL A 78 3.05 -7.81 -2.34
C VAL A 78 2.30 -6.87 -3.30
N LEU A 79 2.65 -5.58 -3.31
CA LEU A 79 2.04 -4.61 -4.22
C LEU A 79 2.26 -4.98 -5.70
N GLU A 80 3.47 -5.40 -6.07
CA GLU A 80 3.77 -5.86 -7.43
C GLU A 80 2.94 -7.09 -7.83
N ARG A 81 2.74 -8.04 -6.90
CA ARG A 81 1.87 -9.20 -7.12
C ARG A 81 0.41 -8.80 -7.30
N GLU A 82 -0.11 -7.93 -6.46
CA GLU A 82 -1.49 -7.41 -6.56
C GLU A 82 -1.70 -6.66 -7.88
N GLN A 83 -0.73 -5.85 -8.32
CA GLN A 83 -0.79 -5.19 -9.62
C GLN A 83 -0.78 -6.19 -10.78
N ALA A 84 0.03 -7.24 -10.72
CA ALA A 84 0.05 -8.29 -11.73
C ALA A 84 -1.30 -9.05 -11.79
N ALA A 85 -1.89 -9.36 -10.64
CA ALA A 85 -3.22 -9.97 -10.54
C ALA A 85 -4.29 -9.04 -11.14
N SER A 86 -4.26 -7.75 -10.81
CA SER A 86 -5.18 -6.76 -11.36
C SER A 86 -5.10 -6.65 -12.89
N ARG A 87 -3.89 -6.63 -13.46
CA ARG A 87 -3.68 -6.66 -14.93
C ARG A 87 -4.26 -7.92 -15.57
N THR A 88 -4.10 -9.06 -14.91
CA THR A 88 -4.63 -10.34 -15.39
C THR A 88 -6.16 -10.32 -15.41
N LEU A 89 -6.79 -9.82 -14.35
CA LEU A 89 -8.25 -9.64 -14.29
C LEU A 89 -8.76 -8.67 -15.36
N GLN A 90 -8.07 -7.55 -15.59
CA GLN A 90 -8.42 -6.61 -16.66
C GLN A 90 -8.36 -7.26 -18.04
N HIS A 91 -7.31 -8.03 -18.32
CA HIS A 91 -7.19 -8.77 -19.58
C HIS A 91 -8.30 -9.82 -19.74
N MET A 92 -8.66 -10.55 -18.68
CA MET A 92 -9.77 -11.50 -18.71
C MET A 92 -11.10 -10.81 -19.01
N LEU A 93 -11.38 -9.65 -18.39
CA LEU A 93 -12.57 -8.85 -18.68
C LEU A 93 -12.60 -8.37 -20.13
N GLU A 94 -11.46 -7.93 -20.67
CA GLU A 94 -11.36 -7.49 -22.06
C GLU A 94 -11.65 -8.64 -23.05
N VAL A 95 -11.13 -9.84 -22.78
CA VAL A 95 -11.43 -11.05 -23.58
C VAL A 95 -12.91 -11.39 -23.50
N LEU A 96 -13.52 -11.37 -22.31
CA LEU A 96 -14.95 -11.66 -22.16
C LEU A 96 -15.84 -10.64 -22.88
N HIS A 97 -15.47 -9.35 -22.88
CA HIS A 97 -16.18 -8.33 -23.67
C HIS A 97 -16.05 -8.56 -25.17
N LYS A 98 -14.90 -9.02 -25.66
CA LYS A 98 -14.71 -9.36 -27.09
C LYS A 98 -15.48 -10.63 -27.52
N VAL A 99 -15.86 -11.48 -26.57
CA VAL A 99 -16.58 -12.75 -26.80
C VAL A 99 -18.10 -12.60 -26.60
N GLN A 100 -18.62 -11.40 -26.33
CA GLN A 100 -20.08 -11.19 -26.33
C GLN A 100 -20.69 -11.60 -27.68
N PRO A 101 -21.83 -12.31 -27.70
CA PRO A 101 -22.42 -12.80 -28.93
C PRO A 101 -22.80 -11.60 -29.80
N GLN A 102 -22.37 -11.60 -31.07
CA GLN A 102 -22.95 -10.73 -32.08
C GLN A 102 -24.49 -10.91 -32.04
N PRO A 103 -25.28 -9.82 -31.97
CA PRO A 103 -26.72 -9.97 -32.13
C PRO A 103 -26.96 -10.61 -33.50
N ALA A 104 -27.71 -11.70 -33.50
CA ALA A 104 -28.16 -12.37 -34.71
C ALA A 104 -29.04 -11.39 -35.52
N ALA A 105 -28.40 -10.56 -36.35
CA ALA A 105 -29.07 -9.76 -37.37
C ALA A 105 -29.34 -10.67 -38.56
N ASP A 106 -30.55 -11.22 -38.60
CA ASP A 106 -31.57 -10.84 -39.58
C ASP A 106 -32.49 -12.02 -39.91
N ILE A 107 -33.70 -11.90 -39.38
CA ILE A 107 -34.89 -12.61 -39.84
C ILE A 107 -35.16 -12.08 -41.26
N GLN A 108 -34.79 -12.82 -42.30
CA GLN A 108 -35.40 -12.60 -43.61
C GLN A 108 -36.73 -13.32 -43.67
N THR A 109 -37.75 -12.53 -43.34
CA THR A 109 -39.16 -12.73 -43.66
C THR A 109 -39.30 -13.00 -45.15
N GLY A 110 -39.89 -14.15 -45.50
CA GLY A 110 -40.24 -14.51 -46.88
C GLY A 110 -41.34 -15.56 -46.88
N ALA A 111 -42.55 -15.16 -46.48
CA ALA A 111 -43.80 -15.84 -46.87
C ALA A 111 -44.41 -15.07 -48.05
N PRO A 112 -45.44 -15.59 -48.77
CA PRO A 112 -46.02 -16.94 -48.88
C PRO A 112 -45.87 -17.49 -50.34
N ILE A 113 -46.37 -18.66 -50.73
CA ILE A 113 -47.56 -18.82 -51.62
C ILE A 113 -47.68 -20.32 -52.04
N GLU A 114 -48.87 -20.89 -51.77
CA GLU A 114 -49.70 -21.87 -52.53
C GLU A 114 -49.10 -23.21 -53.04
N SER A 115 -49.61 -24.37 -52.59
CA SER A 115 -50.86 -25.07 -52.99
C SER A 115 -50.59 -26.20 -53.99
N GLN A 116 -50.65 -27.46 -53.53
CA GLN A 116 -51.49 -28.55 -54.05
C GLN A 116 -51.19 -29.86 -53.33
#